data_AF-A0A933REM4-F1
#
_entry.id   AF-A0A933REM4-F1
#
_cell.length_a   1.000
_cell.length_b   1.000
_cell.length_c   1.000
_cell.angle_alpha   90.00
_cell.angle_beta   90.00
_cell.angle_gamma   90.00
#
_symmetry.space_group_name_H-M   'P 1'
#
loop_
_entity.id
_entity.type
_entity.pdbx_description
1 polymer ?
#
loop_
_entity_poly.entity_id
_entity_poly.type
_entity_poly.pdbx_seq_one_letter_code
_entity_poly.pdbx_strand_id
1 'polypeptide(L)' 'MRKDGTFIGVEVDDAVAGDAALAAKLREVCPVDIYSDADGRVDIVEGNLDECVLCRLCLDASPAGTVKVLKLYDNEAVLA' A
#
# COMPACT_ATOMS: atom_id res chain seq x y z
N MET A 1 -9.19 2.49 -2.98
CA MET A 1 -9.46 1.81 -1.68
C MET A 1 -8.53 2.34 -0.60
N ARG A 2 -9.04 2.55 0.62
CA ARG A 2 -8.26 2.95 1.80
C ARG A 2 -8.46 1.92 2.92
N LYS A 3 -7.39 1.61 3.65
CA LYS A 3 -7.40 0.80 4.87
C LYS A 3 -6.48 1.44 5.90
N ASP A 4 -6.93 1.48 7.15
CA ASP A 4 -6.23 2.13 8.26
C ASP A 4 -5.90 1.11 9.34
N GLY A 5 -4.64 1.11 9.79
CA GLY A 5 -4.20 0.52 11.05
C GLY A 5 -4.24 1.55 12.18
N THR A 6 -3.46 1.30 13.23
CA THR A 6 -3.32 2.23 14.35
C THR A 6 -2.37 3.39 14.02
N PHE A 7 -1.27 3.08 13.32
CA PHE A 7 -0.19 4.02 13.00
C PHE A 7 -0.09 4.30 11.50
N ILE A 8 -0.48 3.33 10.67
CA ILE A 8 -0.28 3.38 9.23
C ILE A 8 -1.62 3.25 8.50
N GLY A 9 -1.90 4.19 7.61
CA GLY A 9 -2.96 4.08 6.60
C GLY A 9 -2.35 3.81 5.23
N VAL A 10 -3.03 3.04 4.40
CA VAL A 10 -2.66 2.83 3.00
C VAL A 10 -3.85 3.14 2.11
N GLU A 11 -3.59 3.92 1.07
CA GLU A 11 -4.55 4.23 0.01
C GLU A 11 -3.98 3.75 -1.32
N VAL A 12 -4.77 2.98 -2.06
CA VAL A 12 -4.51 2.58 -3.44
C VAL A 12 -5.62 3.17 -4.31
N ASP A 13 -5.28 3.87 -5.38
CA ASP A 13 -6.26 4.46 -6.31
C ASP A 13 -7.10 3.34 -6.97
N ASP A 14 -8.42 3.52 -7.02
CA ASP A 14 -9.34 2.55 -7.62
C ASP A 14 -9.07 2.33 -9.12
N ALA A 15 -8.46 3.31 -9.80
CA ALA A 15 -8.06 3.20 -11.20
C ALA A 15 -6.97 2.15 -11.45
N VAL A 16 -6.14 1.83 -10.44
CA VAL A 16 -5.06 0.83 -10.56
C VAL A 16 -5.31 -0.42 -9.73
N ALA A 17 -6.37 -0.45 -8.91
CA ALA A 17 -6.71 -1.60 -8.06
C ALA A 17 -6.94 -2.91 -8.85
N GLY A 18 -7.31 -2.82 -10.13
CA GLY A 18 -7.48 -3.97 -11.02
C GLY A 18 -6.27 -4.31 -11.90
N ASP A 19 -5.12 -3.68 -11.68
CA ASP A 19 -3.90 -3.97 -12.44
C ASP A 19 -3.15 -5.17 -11.83
N ALA A 20 -3.21 -6.31 -12.52
CA ALA A 20 -2.57 -7.54 -12.09
C ALA A 20 -1.04 -7.45 -12.02
N ALA A 21 -0.41 -6.67 -12.91
CA ALA A 21 1.03 -6.49 -12.88
C ALA A 21 1.44 -5.65 -11.67
N LEU A 22 0.65 -4.61 -11.33
CA LEU A 22 0.85 -3.82 -10.12
C LEU A 22 0.60 -4.66 -8.86
N ALA A 23 -0.45 -5.47 -8.82
CA ALA A 23 -0.75 -6.35 -7.69
C ALA A 23 0.41 -7.31 -7.38
N ALA A 24 0.90 -8.01 -8.40
CA ALA A 24 2.07 -8.87 -8.27
C ALA A 24 3.31 -8.09 -7.82
N LYS A 25 3.53 -6.88 -8.36
CA LYS A 25 4.69 -6.07 -8.00
C LYS A 25 4.63 -5.56 -6.56
N LEU A 26 3.50 -5.05 -6.11
CA LEU A 26 3.32 -4.56 -4.74
C LEU A 26 3.49 -5.68 -3.71
N ARG A 27 2.97 -6.89 -4.01
CA ARG A 27 3.21 -8.10 -3.22
C ARG A 27 4.70 -8.46 -3.15
N GLU A 28 5.41 -8.39 -4.27
CA GLU A 28 6.85 -8.71 -4.33
C GLU A 28 7.71 -7.75 -3.50
N VAL A 29 7.44 -6.46 -3.56
CA VAL A 29 8.34 -5.43 -3.01
C VAL A 29 8.06 -5.06 -1.56
N CYS A 30 6.88 -5.38 -1.02
CA CYS A 30 6.55 -5.03 0.35
C CYS A 30 7.19 -6.05 1.33
N PRO A 31 8.15 -5.64 2.18
CA PRO A 31 8.88 -6.58 3.03
C PRO A 31 8.04 -7.18 4.16
N VAL A 32 6.81 -6.68 4.36
CA VAL A 32 5.90 -7.04 5.44
C VAL A 32 4.51 -7.44 4.93
N ASP A 33 4.40 -7.78 3.64
CA ASP A 33 3.20 -8.37 3.05
C ASP A 33 1.91 -7.54 3.25
N ILE A 34 1.98 -6.20 3.20
CA ILE A 34 0.78 -5.32 3.26
C ILE A 34 -0.11 -5.53 2.03
N TYR A 35 0.45 -5.91 0.89
CA TYR A 35 -0.29 -6.08 -0.35
C TYR A 35 -0.41 -7.56 -0.70
N SER A 36 -1.59 -7.95 -1.19
CA SER A 36 -1.79 -9.26 -1.79
C SER A 36 -2.30 -9.14 -3.22
N ASP A 37 -2.09 -10.22 -3.98
CA ASP A 37 -2.67 -10.39 -5.30
C ASP A 37 -3.92 -11.26 -5.14
N ALA A 38 -5.09 -10.62 -5.18
CA ALA A 38 -6.40 -11.25 -5.07
C ALA A 38 -6.97 -11.47 -6.48
N ASP A 39 -6.56 -12.56 -7.11
CA ASP A 39 -6.98 -12.94 -8.47
C ASP A 39 -6.71 -11.85 -9.52
N GLY A 40 -5.50 -11.26 -9.50
CA GLY A 40 -5.07 -10.21 -10.41
C GLY A 40 -5.47 -8.80 -9.97
N ARG A 41 -5.83 -8.62 -8.69
CA ARG A 41 -6.26 -7.33 -8.12
C ARG A 41 -5.42 -7.00 -6.90
N VAL A 42 -5.12 -5.72 -6.74
CA VAL A 42 -4.46 -5.23 -5.53
C VAL A 42 -5.45 -5.36 -4.37
N ASP A 43 -5.05 -6.04 -3.31
CA ASP A 43 -5.74 -6.03 -2.03
C ASP A 43 -4.80 -5.62 -0.91
N ILE A 44 -5.35 -4.98 0.13
CA ILE A 44 -4.60 -4.50 1.30
C ILE A 44 -4.87 -5.44 2.48
N VAL A 45 -3.83 -6.12 2.93
CA VAL A 45 -3.83 -7.00 4.11
C VAL A 45 -3.80 -6.14 5.37
N GLU A 46 -4.99 -5.76 5.86
CA GLU A 46 -5.18 -4.83 6.98
C GLU A 46 -4.38 -5.21 8.24
N GLY A 47 -4.25 -6.51 8.53
CA GLY A 47 -3.48 -7.01 9.68
C GLY A 47 -1.97 -6.72 9.64
N ASN A 48 -1.43 -6.34 8.48
CA ASN A 48 -0.01 -6.07 8.28
C ASN A 48 0.31 -4.57 8.19
N LEU A 49 -0.70 -3.67 8.27
CA LEU A 49 -0.51 -2.24 8.06
C LEU A 49 0.51 -1.62 9.03
N ASP A 50 0.39 -1.94 10.31
CA ASP A 50 1.26 -1.39 11.36
C ASP A 50 2.66 -2.04 11.40
N GLU A 51 2.92 -3.06 10.57
CA GLU A 51 4.25 -3.60 10.35
C GLU A 51 5.05 -2.76 9.33
N CYS A 52 4.45 -1.72 8.73
CA CYS A 52 5.15 -0.88 7.74
C CYS A 52 6.42 -0.25 8.31
N VAL A 53 7.56 -0.59 7.72
CA VAL A 53 8.88 -0.03 8.09
C VAL A 53 9.26 1.25 7.34
N LEU A 54 8.29 1.91 6.68
CA LEU A 54 8.48 3.16 5.92
C LEU A 54 9.58 3.09 4.83
N CYS A 55 9.79 1.91 4.23
CA CYS A 55 10.85 1.66 3.24
C CYS A 55 10.63 2.31 1.86
N ARG A 56 9.43 2.83 1.58
CA ARG A 56 8.99 3.44 0.30
C ARG A 56 8.94 2.54 -0.93
N LEU A 57 9.31 1.27 -0.84
CA LEU A 57 9.35 0.38 -2.02
C LEU A 57 8.02 0.28 -2.78
N CYS A 58 6.87 0.34 -2.08
CA CYS A 58 5.55 0.35 -2.74
C CYS A 58 5.26 1.66 -3.51
N LEU A 59 5.79 2.80 -3.04
CA LEU A 59 5.67 4.09 -3.72
C LEU A 59 6.51 4.08 -5.00
N ASP A 60 7.72 3.54 -4.94
CA ASP A 60 8.63 3.47 -6.08
C ASP A 60 8.18 2.44 -7.13
N ALA A 61 7.44 1.41 -6.71
CA ALA A 61 6.90 0.36 -7.58
C ALA A 61 5.57 0.72 -8.24
N SER A 62 4.97 1.86 -7.90
CA SER A 62 3.65 2.28 -8.39
C SER A 62 3.71 3.60 -9.15
N PRO A 63 2.76 3.86 -10.06
CA PRO A 63 2.63 5.17 -10.65
C PRO A 63 2.44 6.25 -9.58
N ALA A 64 3.07 7.41 -9.78
CA ALA A 64 3.07 8.49 -8.80
C ALA A 64 1.65 8.85 -8.34
N GLY A 65 1.43 8.84 -7.02
CA GLY A 65 0.16 9.21 -6.39
C GLY A 65 -0.90 8.10 -6.36
N THR A 66 -0.67 6.95 -7.00
CA THR A 66 -1.63 5.82 -7.02
C THR A 66 -1.53 4.91 -5.81
N VAL A 67 -0.40 4.92 -5.10
CA VAL A 67 -0.25 4.34 -3.77
C VAL A 67 0.21 5.44 -2.81
N LYS A 68 -0.41 5.51 -1.63
CA LYS A 68 -0.01 6.41 -0.55
C LYS A 68 0.11 5.62 0.74
N VAL A 69 1.13 5.95 1.52
CA VAL A 69 1.30 5.50 2.90
C VAL A 69 1.11 6.73 3.79
N LEU A 70 0.15 6.68 4.70
CA LEU A 70 -0.23 7.76 5.61
C LEU A 70 0.28 7.45 7.01
N LYS A 71 1.03 8.37 7.61
CA LYS A 71 1.40 8.30 9.02
C LYS A 71 0.26 8.86 9.86
N LEU A 72 -0.62 7.99 10.35
CA LEU A 72 -1.82 8.38 11.09
C LEU A 72 -1.49 9.10 12.41
N TYR A 73 -0.34 8.77 13.00
CA TYR A 73 0.19 9.45 14.19
C TYR A 73 0.79 10.84 13.92
N ASP A 74 0.86 11.27 12.66
CA ASP A 74 1.45 12.54 12.22
C ASP A 74 0.48 13.30 11.32
N ASN A 75 -0.76 13.47 11.80
CA ASN A 75 -1.84 14.18 11.07
C ASN A 75 -2.05 13.66 9.63
N GLU A 76 -2.00 12.35 9.45
CA GLU A 76 -2.08 11.69 8.13
C GLU A 76 -1.00 12.17 7.13
N ALA A 77 0.16 12.61 7.60
CA ALA A 77 1.25 13.00 6.74
C ALA A 77 1.62 11.87 5.77
N VAL A 78 1.55 12.17 4.48
CA VAL A 78 1.96 11.24 3.42
C VAL A 78 3.45 10.98 3.53
N LEU A 79 3.84 9.71 3.48
CA LEU A 79 5.23 9.31 3.35
C LEU A 79 5.77 9.85 2.02
N ALA A 80 6.67 10.83 2.11
CA ALA A 80 7.31 11.49 0.98
C ALA A 80 8.58 10.78 0.54
#